data_AF-H9FFN3-F1
#
_entry.id   AF-H9FFN3-F1
#
_cell.length_a   1.000
_cell.length_b   1.000
_cell.length_c   1.000
_cell.angle_alpha   90.00
_cell.angle_beta   90.00
_cell.angle_gamma   90.00
#
_symmetry.space_group_name_H-M   'P 1'
#
loop_
_entity.id
_entity.type
_entity.pdbx_description
1 polymer ?
#
loop_
_entity_poly.entity_id
_entity_poly.type
_entity_poly.pdbx_seq_one_letter_code
_entity_poly.pdbx_strand_id
1 'polypeptide(L)'
;ILQFHVIRTSPGRGNVTVNWKIIGQNLELNFANFSGQLFFPEGSLNTTLSVHLLDDNIPEEKEVYQVILYDVRTQGVPPAGIALLDAQGYAAVLTVEASDE
;
A
#
# COMPACT_ATOMS: atom_id res chain seq x y z
N ILE A 1 -7.42 -2.35 -12.22
CA ILE A 1 -6.19 -2.21 -11.40
C ILE A 1 -6.12 -0.80 -10.84
N LEU A 2 -5.96 -0.67 -9.53
CA LEU A 2 -5.81 0.58 -8.80
C LEU A 2 -4.33 0.79 -8.44
N GLN A 3 -3.87 2.04 -8.50
CA GLN A 3 -2.47 2.39 -8.26
C GLN A 3 -2.35 3.38 -7.11
N PHE A 4 -1.49 3.06 -6.15
CA PHE A 4 -1.13 3.92 -5.03
C PHE A 4 0.33 4.33 -5.16
N HIS A 5 0.58 5.64 -5.20
CA HIS A 5 1.93 6.17 -5.18
C HIS A 5 2.45 6.18 -3.74
N VAL A 6 3.54 5.45 -3.50
CA VAL A 6 4.18 5.41 -2.19
C VAL A 6 5.47 6.20 -2.25
N ILE A 7 5.55 7.22 -1.39
CA ILE A 7 6.67 8.17 -1.36
C ILE A 7 7.59 7.84 -0.20
N ARG A 8 8.91 7.85 -0.48
CA ARG A 8 9.98 7.82 0.49
C ARG A 8 10.67 9.18 0.47
N THR A 9 10.81 9.82 1.63
CA THR A 9 11.44 11.14 1.72
C THR A 9 12.96 11.07 1.51
N SER A 10 13.55 12.17 1.03
CA SER A 10 15.00 12.33 0.93
C SER A 10 15.66 12.16 2.33
N PRO A 11 16.91 11.66 2.41
CA PRO A 11 17.87 11.45 1.33
C PRO A 11 17.82 10.05 0.66
N GLY A 12 16.89 9.16 1.05
CA GLY A 12 16.76 7.84 0.40
C GLY A 12 17.93 6.87 0.59
N ARG A 13 18.76 7.03 1.64
CA ARG A 13 19.95 6.17 1.87
C ARG A 13 19.61 4.77 2.34
N GLY A 14 20.34 3.78 1.85
CA GLY A 14 20.10 2.36 2.13
C GLY A 14 18.83 1.81 1.49
N ASN A 15 18.71 0.50 1.54
CA ASN A 15 17.59 -0.25 0.99
C ASN A 15 16.46 -0.30 2.02
N VAL A 16 15.23 -0.05 1.57
CA VAL A 16 14.03 -0.10 2.43
C VAL A 16 13.05 -1.10 1.89
N THR A 17 12.55 -1.94 2.79
CA THR A 17 11.45 -2.87 2.55
C THR A 17 10.26 -2.44 3.39
N VAL A 18 9.06 -2.41 2.80
CA VAL A 18 7.81 -2.03 3.49
C VAL A 18 6.75 -3.07 3.17
N ASN A 19 6.15 -3.67 4.19
CA ASN A 19 5.00 -4.55 3.97
C ASN A 19 3.73 -3.71 3.82
N TRP A 20 2.76 -4.21 3.08
CA TRP A 20 1.47 -3.57 2.93
C TRP A 20 0.33 -4.59 3.00
N LYS A 21 -0.85 -4.14 3.40
CA LYS A 21 -2.09 -4.93 3.42
C LYS A 21 -3.31 -4.07 3.21
N ILE A 22 -4.39 -4.67 2.74
CA ILE A 22 -5.73 -4.10 2.69
C ILE A 22 -6.50 -4.62 3.89
N ILE A 23 -7.28 -3.76 4.54
CA ILE A 23 -8.26 -4.14 5.55
C ILE A 23 -9.66 -3.72 5.07
N GLY A 24 -10.64 -4.58 5.32
CA GLY A 24 -12.03 -4.44 4.87
C GLY A 24 -12.73 -5.80 4.91
N GLN A 25 -13.96 -5.85 4.40
CA GLN A 25 -14.73 -7.09 4.29
C GLN A 25 -14.42 -7.80 2.96
N ASN A 26 -14.72 -9.10 2.84
CA ASN A 26 -14.71 -9.82 1.56
C ASN A 26 -13.41 -9.73 0.72
N LEU A 27 -12.25 -9.52 1.33
CA LEU A 27 -10.99 -9.27 0.61
C LEU A 27 -10.63 -10.35 -0.42
N GLU A 28 -10.91 -11.62 -0.10
CA GLU A 28 -10.60 -12.76 -0.98
C GLU A 28 -11.51 -12.83 -2.21
N LEU A 29 -12.70 -12.22 -2.15
CA LEU A 29 -13.63 -12.13 -3.26
C LEU A 29 -13.31 -10.91 -4.13
N ASN A 30 -12.95 -9.80 -3.49
CA ASN A 30 -12.86 -8.50 -4.16
C ASN A 30 -11.45 -8.16 -4.64
N PHE A 31 -10.39 -8.84 -4.16
CA PHE A 31 -9.02 -8.52 -4.54
C PHE A 31 -8.19 -9.75 -4.92
N ALA A 32 -7.50 -9.66 -6.06
CA ALA A 32 -6.50 -10.67 -6.43
C ALA A 32 -5.27 -10.64 -5.51
N ASN A 33 -4.98 -9.47 -4.94
CA ASN A 33 -3.92 -9.27 -3.97
C ASN A 33 -4.33 -8.23 -2.92
N PHE A 34 -4.32 -8.63 -1.66
CA PHE A 34 -4.66 -7.76 -0.52
C PHE A 34 -3.50 -7.61 0.47
N SER A 35 -2.31 -8.14 0.14
CA SER A 35 -1.09 -7.86 0.89
C SER A 35 0.14 -8.09 0.02
N GLY A 36 1.29 -7.59 0.47
CA GLY A 36 2.55 -7.81 -0.20
C GLY A 36 3.68 -6.98 0.40
N GLN A 37 4.74 -6.80 -0.39
CA GLN A 37 5.93 -6.09 0.02
C GLN A 37 6.41 -5.14 -1.08
N LEU A 38 6.79 -3.93 -0.69
CA LEU A 38 7.44 -2.94 -1.53
C LEU A 38 8.93 -2.91 -1.22
N PHE A 39 9.73 -2.65 -2.26
CA PHE A 39 11.17 -2.49 -2.15
C PHE A 39 11.59 -1.14 -2.75
N PHE A 40 12.30 -0.37 -1.95
CA PHE A 40 12.97 0.86 -2.33
C PHE A 40 14.47 0.60 -2.32
N PRO A 41 15.13 0.45 -3.48
CA PRO A 41 16.57 0.47 -3.53
C PRO A 41 17.08 1.83 -3.04
N GLU A 42 18.33 1.86 -2.57
CA GLU A 42 19.00 3.11 -2.22
C GLU A 42 18.89 4.15 -3.36
N GLY A 43 18.56 5.38 -2.99
CA GLY A 43 18.33 6.50 -3.90
C GLY A 43 16.93 6.55 -4.51
N SER A 44 16.14 5.47 -4.47
CA SER A 44 14.74 5.51 -4.91
C SER A 44 13.85 6.17 -3.87
N LEU A 45 13.07 7.16 -4.31
CA LEU A 45 12.19 7.97 -3.47
C LEU A 45 10.70 7.72 -3.73
N ASN A 46 10.37 6.84 -4.66
CA ASN A 46 8.99 6.46 -4.92
C ASN A 46 8.90 5.03 -5.46
N THR A 47 7.71 4.46 -5.32
CA THR A 47 7.32 3.24 -6.01
C THR A 47 5.80 3.26 -6.19
N THR A 48 5.30 2.36 -7.02
CA THR A 48 3.86 2.20 -7.25
C THR A 48 3.40 0.88 -6.69
N LEU A 49 2.43 0.92 -5.78
CA LEU A 49 1.69 -0.23 -5.32
C LEU A 49 0.47 -0.44 -6.23
N SER A 50 0.39 -1.60 -6.87
CA SER A 50 -0.76 -2.00 -7.70
C SER A 50 -1.65 -2.97 -6.94
N VAL A 51 -2.93 -2.64 -6.84
CA VAL A 51 -3.99 -3.48 -6.26
C VAL A 51 -4.97 -3.86 -7.36
N HIS A 52 -5.30 -5.15 -7.46
CA HIS A 52 -6.25 -5.63 -8.44
C HIS A 52 -7.60 -5.89 -7.79
N LEU A 53 -8.55 -4.97 -7.99
CA LEU A 53 -9.96 -5.20 -7.72
C LEU A 53 -10.51 -6.20 -8.76
N LEU A 54 -11.19 -7.23 -8.29
CA LEU A 54 -11.87 -8.23 -9.12
C LEU A 54 -13.28 -7.73 -9.40
N ASP A 55 -13.65 -7.63 -10.67
CA ASP A 55 -15.03 -7.41 -11.07
C ASP A 55 -15.74 -8.77 -11.13
N ASP A 56 -16.98 -8.81 -10.64
CA ASP A 56 -17.91 -9.87 -10.96
C ASP A 56 -19.21 -9.30 -11.58
N ASN A 57 -20.24 -10.13 -11.70
CA ASN A 57 -21.53 -9.74 -12.30
C ASN A 57 -22.59 -9.37 -11.24
N ILE A 58 -22.21 -9.32 -9.97
CA ILE A 58 -23.07 -8.97 -8.84
C ILE A 58 -22.89 -7.47 -8.60
N PRO A 59 -23.99 -6.69 -8.57
CA PRO A 59 -23.88 -5.28 -8.22
C PRO A 59 -23.18 -5.10 -6.88
N GLU A 60 -22.17 -4.24 -6.86
CA GLU A 60 -21.42 -3.91 -5.66
C GLU A 60 -22.26 -3.02 -4.75
N GLU A 61 -22.28 -3.33 -3.46
CA GLU A 61 -22.67 -2.34 -2.46
C GLU A 61 -21.53 -1.32 -2.26
N LYS A 62 -21.82 -0.18 -1.64
CA LYS A 62 -20.77 0.76 -1.24
C LYS A 62 -19.85 0.10 -0.21
N GLU A 63 -18.61 -0.13 -0.60
CA GLU A 63 -17.60 -0.76 0.26
C GLU A 63 -16.42 0.18 0.53
N VAL A 64 -15.90 0.14 1.75
CA VAL A 64 -14.77 0.97 2.19
C VAL A 64 -13.65 0.10 2.71
N TYR A 65 -12.47 0.29 2.12
CA TYR A 65 -11.23 -0.40 2.43
C TYR A 65 -10.16 0.58 2.90
N GLN A 66 -9.16 0.07 3.63
CA GLN A 66 -7.94 0.82 3.91
C GLN A 66 -6.70 0.05 3.46
N VAL A 67 -5.84 0.71 2.69
CA VAL A 67 -4.51 0.22 2.35
C VAL A 67 -3.54 0.74 3.41
N ILE A 68 -2.80 -0.16 4.06
CA ILE A 68 -1.94 0.14 5.20
C ILE A 68 -0.52 -0.33 4.93
N LEU A 69 0.44 0.57 5.12
CA LEU A 69 1.87 0.27 5.17
C LEU A 69 2.28 -0.11 6.60
N TYR A 70 3.10 -1.14 6.75
CA TYR A 70 3.60 -1.60 8.06
C TYR A 70 4.97 -2.28 7.95
N ASP A 71 5.63 -2.49 9.09
CA ASP A 71 6.88 -3.26 9.19
C ASP A 71 7.97 -2.78 8.22
N VAL A 72 8.34 -1.51 8.36
CA VAL A 72 9.44 -0.89 7.60
C VAL A 72 10.77 -1.42 8.10
N ARG A 73 11.60 -1.90 7.17
CA ARG A 73 12.94 -2.42 7.46
C ARG A 73 13.95 -1.71 6.59
N THR A 74 15.02 -1.21 7.19
CA THR A 74 16.11 -0.53 6.48
C THR A 74 17.41 -1.29 6.61
N GLN A 75 18.16 -1.41 5.51
CA GLN A 75 19.48 -2.04 5.46
C GLN A 75 20.50 -1.08 4.85
N GLY A 76 21.77 -1.21 5.26
CA GLY A 76 22.87 -0.40 4.72
C GLY A 76 23.02 0.99 5.34
N VAL A 77 22.41 1.24 6.51
CA VAL A 77 22.52 2.51 7.26
C VAL A 77 22.75 2.26 8.75
N PRO A 78 23.38 3.20 9.49
CA PRO A 78 23.43 3.16 10.95
C PRO A 78 22.02 3.34 11.56
N PRO A 79 21.80 3.00 12.84
CA PRO A 79 20.49 3.13 13.49
C PRO A 79 19.82 4.50 13.34
N ALA A 80 20.61 5.58 13.36
CA ALA A 80 20.10 6.95 13.18
C ALA A 80 19.58 7.26 11.75
N GLY A 81 19.82 6.37 10.78
CA GLY A 81 19.41 6.53 9.38
C GLY A 81 18.26 5.61 8.95
N ILE A 82 17.64 4.88 9.88
CA ILE A 82 16.53 3.97 9.60
C ILE A 82 15.30 4.76 9.13
N ALA A 83 14.65 4.30 8.07
CA ALA A 83 13.39 4.84 7.61
C ALA A 83 12.24 4.44 8.56
N LEU A 84 11.32 5.37 8.78
CA LEU A 84 10.13 5.18 9.61
C LEU A 84 8.87 5.46 8.79
N LEU A 85 7.74 4.92 9.24
CA LEU A 85 6.44 5.27 8.68
C LEU A 85 6.07 6.69 9.08
N ASP A 86 5.49 7.42 8.14
CA ASP A 86 4.81 8.66 8.45
C ASP A 86 3.51 8.35 9.21
N ALA A 87 3.32 8.99 10.36
CA ALA A 87 2.16 8.77 11.22
C ALA A 87 0.83 9.21 10.57
N GLN A 88 0.89 10.04 9.51
CA GLN A 88 -0.28 10.49 8.77
C GLN A 88 -0.42 9.82 7.40
N GLY A 89 0.69 9.57 6.70
CA GLY A 89 0.70 9.04 5.33
C GLY A 89 0.79 7.52 5.18
N TYR A 90 0.77 6.74 6.26
CA TYR A 90 0.92 5.28 6.18
C TYR A 90 -0.35 4.54 5.69
N ALA A 91 -1.50 5.21 5.63
CA ALA A 91 -2.77 4.62 5.25
C ALA A 91 -3.50 5.45 4.17
N ALA A 92 -4.17 4.76 3.26
CA ALA A 92 -5.06 5.35 2.26
C ALA A 92 -6.43 4.67 2.30
N VAL A 93 -7.49 5.45 2.07
CA VAL A 93 -8.86 4.93 1.97
C VAL A 93 -9.16 4.64 0.50
N LEU A 94 -9.71 3.44 0.25
CA LEU A 94 -10.25 3.03 -1.04
C LEU A 94 -11.75 2.84 -0.87
N THR A 95 -12.54 3.60 -1.63
CA THR A 95 -14.00 3.44 -1.69
C THR A 95 -14.35 2.84 -3.04
N VAL A 96 -15.09 1.73 -3.00
CA VAL A 96 -15.77 1.17 -4.16
C VAL A 96 -17.21 1.68 -4.07
N GLU A 97 -17.62 2.47 -5.05
CA GLU A 97 -18.97 3.01 -5.11
C GLU A 97 -19.92 1.93 -5.66
N ALA A 98 -21.19 2.01 -5.25
CA ALA A 98 -22.20 1.08 -5.76
C ALA A 98 -22.41 1.27 -7.26
N SER A 99 -22.62 0.17 -7.99
CA SER A 99 -22.85 0.20 -9.44
C SER A 99 -24.32 0.42 -9.84
N ASP A 100 -25.24 0.41 -8.88
CA ASP A 100 -26.70 0.51 -9.07
C ASP A 100 -27.30 1.93 -8.84
N GLU A 101 -26.50 3.00 -8.77
CA GLU A 101 -26.97 4.41 -8.71
C GLU A 101 -26.65 5.25 -9.95
#